data_AF-A0A4R4BLQ1-F1
#
_entry.id   AF-A0A4R4BLQ1-F1
#
_cell.length_a   1.000
_cell.length_b   1.000
_cell.length_c   1.000
_cell.angle_alpha   90.00
_cell.angle_beta   90.00
_cell.angle_gamma   90.00
#
_symmetry.space_group_name_H-M   'P 1'
#
loop_
_entity.id
_entity.type
_entity.pdbx_description
1 polymer ?
#
loop_
_entity_poly.entity_id
_entity_poly.type
_entity_poly.pdbx_seq_one_letter_code
_entity_poly.pdbx_strand_id
1 'polypeptide(L)'
;MFLTNIKTTLGRVIEILTQIQREKATAVLEFEVKELQNLFALLLLGSFVGLPAPPPAITLELLPLMEAELATMTSRADFAQDPLGALMGMLNVD
;
A
#
# COMPACT_ATOMS: atom_id res chain seq x y z
N MET A 1 5.07 -25.98 39.61
CA MET A 1 5.75 -25.80 38.30
C MET A 1 4.76 -25.83 37.12
N PHE A 2 3.82 -26.78 37.04
CA PHE A 2 2.84 -26.85 35.94
C PHE A 2 1.79 -25.71 35.92
N LEU A 3 1.31 -25.25 37.08
CA LEU A 3 0.26 -24.23 37.17
C LEU A 3 0.71 -22.81 36.76
N THR A 4 1.99 -22.49 36.95
CA THR A 4 2.58 -21.20 36.54
C THR A 4 2.73 -21.09 35.01
N ASN A 5 3.13 -22.17 34.35
CA ASN A 5 3.26 -22.20 32.89
C ASN A 5 1.91 -22.05 32.18
N ILE A 6 0.83 -22.59 32.77
CA ILE A 6 -0.51 -22.44 32.21
C ILE A 6 -0.98 -20.98 32.25
N LYS A 7 -0.76 -20.28 33.37
CA LYS A 7 -1.15 -18.87 33.53
C LYS A 7 -0.39 -17.95 32.56
N THR A 8 0.91 -18.17 32.37
CA THR A 8 1.72 -17.36 31.45
C THR A 8 1.37 -17.60 29.99
N THR A 9 0.95 -18.81 29.65
CA THR A 9 0.52 -19.14 28.27
C THR A 9 -0.85 -18.54 27.97
N LEU A 10 -1.78 -18.59 28.93
CA LEU A 10 -3.10 -17.98 28.80
C LEU A 10 -3.04 -16.46 28.64
N GLY A 11 -2.15 -15.79 29.39
CA GLY A 11 -1.89 -14.35 29.24
C GLY A 11 -1.39 -13.98 27.85
N ARG A 12 -0.45 -14.75 27.29
CA ARG A 12 0.06 -14.55 25.93
C ARG A 12 -1.00 -14.75 24.85
N VAL A 13 -1.88 -15.74 25.01
CA VAL A 13 -2.98 -15.97 24.06
C VAL A 13 -3.95 -14.79 24.04
N ILE A 14 -4.28 -14.24 25.21
CA ILE A 14 -5.14 -13.05 25.30
C ILE A 14 -4.48 -11.85 24.65
N GLU A 15 -3.19 -11.63 24.89
CA GLU A 15 -2.43 -10.53 24.29
C GLU A 15 -2.43 -10.61 22.75
N ILE A 16 -2.14 -11.79 22.18
CA ILE A 16 -2.19 -12.04 20.74
C ILE A 16 -3.59 -11.77 20.17
N LEU A 17 -4.65 -12.23 20.85
CA LEU A 17 -6.03 -12.00 20.40
C LEU A 17 -6.40 -10.51 20.42
N THR A 18 -5.97 -9.77 21.44
CA THR A 18 -6.21 -8.32 21.51
C THR A 18 -5.46 -7.56 20.42
N GLN A 19 -4.24 -8.00 20.09
CA GLN A 19 -3.46 -7.43 19.01
C GLN A 19 -4.12 -7.69 17.65
N ILE A 20 -4.53 -8.92 17.37
CA ILE A 20 -5.23 -9.29 16.12
C ILE A 20 -6.53 -8.51 15.96
N GLN A 21 -7.28 -8.31 17.04
CA GLN A 21 -8.53 -7.54 16.99
C GLN A 21 -8.27 -6.08 16.65
N ARG A 22 -7.20 -5.49 17.20
CA ARG A 22 -6.79 -4.11 16.91
C ARG A 22 -6.31 -3.95 15.46
N GLU A 23 -5.51 -4.89 14.99
CA GLU A 23 -5.03 -4.92 13.59
C GLU A 23 -6.20 -5.08 12.60
N LYS A 24 -7.16 -5.96 12.87
CA LYS A 24 -8.36 -6.12 12.02
C LYS A 24 -9.22 -4.87 11.95
N ALA A 25 -9.31 -4.11 13.05
CA ALA A 25 -10.14 -2.91 13.10
C ALA A 25 -9.60 -1.78 12.21
N THR A 26 -8.28 -1.65 12.08
CA THR A 26 -7.66 -0.62 11.21
C THR A 26 -7.49 -1.10 9.78
N ALA A 27 -7.28 -2.40 9.57
CA ALA A 27 -7.05 -2.98 8.25
C ALA A 27 -8.18 -2.68 7.24
N VAL A 28 -9.44 -2.62 7.69
CA VAL A 28 -10.56 -2.27 6.80
C VAL A 28 -10.47 -0.82 6.32
N LEU A 29 -10.17 0.10 7.22
CA LEU A 29 -10.02 1.52 6.89
C LEU A 29 -8.80 1.75 5.98
N GLU A 30 -7.69 1.07 6.26
CA GLU A 30 -6.49 1.12 5.41
C GLU A 30 -6.79 0.63 3.99
N PHE A 31 -7.58 -0.44 3.85
CA PHE A 31 -8.06 -0.93 2.57
C PHE A 31 -8.95 0.09 1.85
N GLU A 32 -9.92 0.69 2.54
CA GLU A 32 -10.82 1.70 1.96
C GLU A 32 -10.05 2.93 1.46
N VAL A 33 -9.10 3.44 2.24
CA VAL A 33 -8.24 4.56 1.84
C VAL A 33 -7.45 4.21 0.58
N LYS A 34 -6.88 3.00 0.53
CA LYS A 34 -6.14 2.52 -0.64
C LYS A 34 -7.02 2.43 -1.88
N GLU A 35 -8.25 1.93 -1.75
CA GLU A 35 -9.20 1.87 -2.86
C GLU A 35 -9.58 3.28 -3.35
N LEU A 36 -9.78 4.24 -2.44
CA LEU A 36 -10.04 5.64 -2.81
C LEU A 36 -8.85 6.26 -3.55
N GLN A 37 -7.62 5.98 -3.14
CA GLN A 37 -6.40 6.43 -3.85
C GLN A 37 -6.32 5.82 -5.26
N ASN A 38 -6.64 4.54 -5.42
CA ASN A 38 -6.69 3.88 -6.73
C ASN A 38 -7.74 4.51 -7.64
N LEU A 39 -8.95 4.77 -7.13
CA LEU A 39 -10.01 5.44 -7.89
C LEU A 39 -9.62 6.88 -8.26
N PHE A 40 -8.99 7.61 -7.34
CA PHE A 40 -8.49 8.96 -7.61
C PHE A 40 -7.45 8.97 -8.74
N ALA A 41 -6.53 8.01 -8.74
CA ALA A 41 -5.56 7.83 -9.81
C ALA A 41 -6.24 7.54 -11.16
N LEU A 42 -7.26 6.67 -11.17
CA LEU A 42 -8.06 6.39 -12.37
C LEU A 42 -8.84 7.62 -12.84
N LEU A 43 -9.31 8.49 -11.95
CA LEU A 43 -10.00 9.72 -12.36
C LEU A 43 -9.04 10.72 -13.00
N LEU A 44 -7.86 10.92 -12.41
CA LEU A 44 -6.90 11.90 -12.90
C LEU A 44 -6.13 11.42 -14.15
N LEU A 45 -5.72 10.15 -14.17
CA LEU A 45 -4.89 9.57 -15.23
C LEU A 45 -5.67 8.65 -16.17
N GLY A 46 -6.96 8.45 -15.95
CA GLY A 46 -7.80 7.52 -16.73
C GLY A 46 -7.91 7.86 -18.20
N SER A 47 -7.68 9.12 -18.59
CA SER A 47 -7.62 9.53 -20.00
C SER A 47 -6.57 8.74 -20.80
N PHE A 48 -5.48 8.30 -20.16
CA PHE A 48 -4.47 7.45 -20.80
C PHE A 48 -4.94 6.02 -21.09
N VAL A 49 -6.05 5.60 -20.47
CA VAL A 49 -6.67 4.27 -20.64
C VAL A 49 -8.08 4.39 -21.25
N GLY A 50 -8.46 5.57 -21.75
CA GLY A 50 -9.75 5.81 -22.39
C GLY A 50 -10.92 6.08 -21.43
N LEU A 51 -10.65 6.33 -20.15
CA LEU A 51 -11.66 6.79 -19.18
C LEU A 51 -11.78 8.32 -19.20
N PRO A 52 -12.97 8.87 -18.95
CA PRO A 52 -13.15 10.32 -18.85
C PRO A 52 -12.35 10.86 -17.65
N ALA A 53 -11.57 11.91 -17.89
CA ALA A 53 -10.82 12.62 -16.85
C ALA A 53 -11.38 14.04 -16.65
N PRO A 54 -11.17 14.65 -15.47
CA PRO A 54 -11.47 16.05 -15.22
C PRO A 54 -10.73 16.99 -16.19
N PRO A 55 -11.19 18.25 -16.33
CA PRO A 55 -10.47 19.27 -17.10
C PRO A 55 -8.99 19.40 -16.65
N PRO A 56 -8.03 19.55 -17.59
CA PRO A 56 -6.60 19.53 -17.26
C PRO A 56 -6.16 20.52 -16.18
N ALA A 57 -6.80 21.69 -16.09
CA ALA A 57 -6.51 22.68 -15.05
C ALA A 57 -6.75 22.13 -13.64
N ILE A 58 -7.87 21.42 -13.45
CA ILE A 58 -8.23 20.79 -12.17
C ILE A 58 -7.29 19.61 -11.90
N THR A 59 -7.00 18.81 -12.93
CA THR A 59 -6.07 17.68 -12.80
C THR A 59 -4.69 18.13 -12.35
N LEU A 60 -4.13 19.20 -12.94
CA LEU A 60 -2.82 19.74 -12.56
C LEU A 60 -2.79 20.26 -11.13
N GLU A 61 -3.88 20.87 -10.65
CA GLU A 61 -3.99 21.33 -9.27
C GLU A 61 -4.03 20.17 -8.26
N LEU A 62 -4.63 19.04 -8.66
CA LEU A 62 -4.78 17.85 -7.82
C LEU A 62 -3.61 16.87 -7.92
N LEU A 63 -2.79 16.95 -8.97
CA LEU A 63 -1.64 16.06 -9.19
C LEU A 63 -0.66 15.95 -8.00
N PRO A 64 -0.34 17.03 -7.26
CA PRO A 64 0.55 16.94 -6.09
C PRO A 64 0.04 16.00 -5.00
N LEU A 65 -1.27 15.77 -4.92
CA LEU A 65 -1.86 14.83 -3.95
C LEU A 65 -1.57 13.36 -4.29
N MET A 66 -1.08 13.07 -5.50
CA MET A 66 -0.71 11.73 -5.97
C MET A 66 0.80 11.47 -5.93
N GLU A 67 1.61 12.30 -5.26
CA GLU A 67 3.08 12.18 -5.29
C GLU A 67 3.56 10.75 -4.96
N ALA A 68 3.02 10.15 -3.90
CA ALA A 68 3.39 8.80 -3.46
C ALA A 68 2.97 7.72 -4.47
N GLU A 69 1.78 7.85 -5.05
CA GLU A 69 1.26 6.93 -6.05
C GLU A 69 2.05 7.04 -7.36
N LEU A 70 2.40 8.25 -7.80
CA LEU A 70 3.25 8.47 -8.97
C LEU A 70 4.64 7.88 -8.76
N ALA A 71 5.27 8.09 -7.61
CA ALA A 71 6.55 7.47 -7.28
C ALA A 71 6.47 5.93 -7.34
N THR A 72 5.38 5.35 -6.82
CA THR A 72 5.13 3.91 -6.89
C THR A 72 4.95 3.45 -8.34
N MET A 73 4.16 4.15 -9.14
CA MET A 73 3.92 3.83 -10.55
C MET A 73 5.21 3.90 -11.37
N THR A 74 6.05 4.91 -11.16
CA THR A 74 7.35 5.05 -11.82
C THR A 74 8.28 3.90 -11.43
N SER A 75 8.40 3.58 -10.14
CA SER A 75 9.20 2.43 -9.68
C SER A 75 8.76 1.12 -10.32
N ARG A 76 7.44 0.91 -10.49
CA ARG A 76 6.90 -0.27 -11.18
C ARG A 76 7.18 -0.25 -12.68
N ALA A 77 7.11 0.92 -13.32
CA ALA A 77 7.44 1.08 -14.73
C ALA A 77 8.91 0.77 -14.99
N ASP A 78 9.82 1.28 -14.16
CA ASP A 78 11.26 1.01 -14.25
C ASP A 78 11.56 -0.48 -14.09
N PHE A 79 10.97 -1.13 -13.07
CA PHE A 79 11.08 -2.57 -12.88
C PHE A 79 10.53 -3.38 -14.06
N ALA A 80 9.46 -2.91 -14.71
CA ALA A 80 8.89 -3.60 -15.87
C ALA A 80 9.77 -3.46 -17.12
N GLN A 81 10.51 -2.36 -17.26
CA GLN A 81 11.43 -2.14 -18.38
C GLN A 81 12.74 -2.94 -18.24
N ASP A 82 13.32 -2.99 -17.03
CA ASP A 82 14.52 -3.80 -16.75
C ASP A 82 14.43 -4.57 -15.42
N PRO A 83 13.72 -5.71 -15.40
CA PRO A 83 13.55 -6.50 -14.18
C PRO A 83 14.87 -7.08 -13.67
N LEU A 84 15.78 -7.47 -14.57
CA LEU A 84 17.04 -8.10 -14.21
C LEU A 84 18.03 -7.07 -13.65
N GLY A 85 18.15 -5.90 -14.26
CA GLY A 85 18.98 -4.81 -13.73
C GLY A 85 18.47 -4.31 -12.39
N ALA A 86 17.15 -4.18 -12.21
CA ALA A 86 16.57 -3.81 -10.92
C ALA A 86 16.85 -4.86 -9.81
N LEU A 87 16.75 -6.16 -10.12
CA LEU A 87 17.09 -7.24 -9.19
C LEU A 87 18.60 -7.27 -8.87
N MET A 88 19.46 -7.10 -9.85
CA MET A 88 20.92 -7.06 -9.65
C MET A 88 21.34 -5.84 -8.81
N GLY A 89 20.72 -4.67 -9.03
CA GLY A 89 20.94 -3.48 -8.20
C GLY A 89 20.47 -3.65 -6.75
N MET A 90 19.33 -4.31 -6.52
CA MET A 90 18.85 -4.65 -5.17
C MET A 90 19.78 -5.64 -4.44
N LEU A 91 20.47 -6.50 -5.20
CA LEU A 91 21.40 -7.49 -4.66
C LEU A 91 22.82 -6.94 -4.44
N ASN A 92 23.08 -5.66 -4.75
CA ASN A 92 24.39 -5.00 -4.64
C ASN A 92 25.55 -5.85 -5.21
N VAL A 93 25.30 -6.46 -6.37
CA VAL A 93 26.31 -7.21 -7.12
C VAL A 93 27.06 -6.21 -8.00
N ASP A 94 28.34 -5.99 -7.70
CA ASP A 94 29.29 -5.29 -8.58
C ASP A 94 29.64 -6.14 -9.82
#